data_AF-A0AAD8UWD7-F1
#
_entry.id   AF-A0AAD8UWD7-F1
#
_cell.length_a   1.000
_cell.length_b   1.000
_cell.length_c   1.000
_cell.angle_alpha   90.00
_cell.angle_beta   90.00
_cell.angle_gamma   90.00
#
_symmetry.space_group_name_H-M   'P 1'
#
loop_
_entity.id
_entity.type
_entity.pdbx_description
1 polymer ?
#
loop_
_entity_poly.entity_id
_entity_poly.type
_entity_poly.pdbx_seq_one_letter_code
_entity_poly.pdbx_strand_id
1 'polypeptide(L)'
;MAKGAVHITGSNFAARRRLRWDILDRMRKLVQSGTCERPRWLEWVERAPPLETRNLLHTDRTIRNPYIPLIADLLKKYPHLRFEQCYKPENQWQKGLFKQRKKAIVTGLDNYSVDHPVMQFVSNQLALMNRGMSKSDAFLKTEQMFYKRRMEMEAKIKVDMALGVVEDAEPMHTTGYAYLHRKIAQERGLFLTHVRNELRRMKEEAAKRKAAAEEAYKESSKSEEA
;
A
#
# COMPACT_ATOMS: atom_id res chain seq x y z
N MET A 1 37.87 29.25 24.71
CA MET A 1 36.38 29.28 24.72
C MET A 1 35.91 29.04 26.14
N ALA A 2 35.06 29.93 26.65
CA ALA A 2 34.68 30.02 28.06
C ALA A 2 34.05 28.72 28.60
N LYS A 3 34.53 28.25 29.75
CA LYS A 3 33.85 27.26 30.58
C LYS A 3 32.60 27.92 31.15
N GLY A 4 31.46 27.70 30.51
CA GLY A 4 30.17 28.21 30.97
C GLY A 4 29.84 27.68 32.37
N ALA A 5 29.45 28.59 33.27
CA ALA A 5 28.93 28.27 34.57
C ALA A 5 27.67 27.40 34.41
N VAL A 6 27.69 26.20 35.02
CA VAL A 6 26.54 25.30 35.07
C VAL A 6 25.58 25.85 36.13
N HIS A 7 24.41 26.30 35.69
CA HIS A 7 23.34 26.81 36.56
C HIS A 7 22.82 25.69 37.47
N ILE A 8 22.49 26.00 38.73
CA ILE A 8 22.04 25.01 39.75
C ILE A 8 20.75 24.29 39.32
N THR A 9 19.96 24.90 38.44
CA THR A 9 18.73 24.34 37.85
C THR A 9 18.86 23.90 36.37
N GLY A 10 20.08 23.89 35.81
CA GLY A 10 20.33 23.39 34.46
C GLY A 10 20.07 21.87 34.36
N SER A 11 19.07 21.51 33.55
CA SER A 11 18.51 20.17 33.33
C SER A 11 19.43 18.98 33.66
N ASN A 12 19.20 18.38 34.82
CA ASN A 12 19.82 17.14 35.31
C ASN A 12 19.19 15.87 34.70
N PHE A 13 18.86 15.86 33.41
CA PHE A 13 18.46 14.63 32.70
C PHE A 13 19.67 14.14 31.87
N ALA A 14 20.58 13.41 32.50
CA ALA A 14 20.52 11.94 32.59
C ALA A 14 20.93 11.20 31.31
N ALA A 15 22.16 11.42 30.82
CA ALA A 15 22.79 10.47 29.88
C ALA A 15 24.13 9.91 30.36
N ARG A 16 24.80 10.50 31.36
CA ARG A 16 26.18 10.10 31.73
C ARG A 16 26.48 9.99 33.21
N ARG A 17 25.49 10.08 34.10
CA ARG A 17 25.66 9.71 35.51
C ARG A 17 24.64 8.64 35.80
N ARG A 18 25.12 7.45 36.19
CA ARG A 18 24.33 6.40 36.83
C ARG A 18 23.80 6.96 38.16
N LEU A 19 22.79 7.81 38.08
CA LEU A 19 22.05 8.36 39.21
C LEU A 19 20.95 7.36 39.52
N ARG A 20 21.00 6.78 40.72
CA ARG A 20 19.98 5.87 41.25
C ARG A 20 18.61 6.52 41.06
N TRP A 21 17.73 5.84 40.31
CA TRP A 21 16.32 6.15 40.12
C TRP A 21 15.55 5.94 41.39
N ASP A 22 15.90 6.69 42.42
CA ASP A 22 15.38 6.45 43.75
C ASP A 22 14.63 7.68 44.25
N ILE A 23 13.66 8.10 43.43
CA ILE A 23 12.66 9.09 43.82
C ILE A 23 11.74 8.46 44.90
N LEU A 24 11.51 7.15 44.81
CA LEU A 24 10.66 6.41 45.74
C LEU A 24 11.26 6.32 47.14
N ASP A 25 12.51 5.87 47.32
CA ASP A 25 13.07 5.79 48.68
C ASP A 25 13.36 7.19 49.24
N ARG A 26 13.65 8.18 48.38
CA ARG A 26 13.74 9.58 48.83
C ARG A 26 12.40 10.10 49.36
N MET A 27 11.30 9.86 48.64
CA MET A 27 9.98 10.29 49.10
C MET A 27 9.52 9.50 50.33
N ARG A 28 9.81 8.19 50.39
CA ARG A 28 9.54 7.37 51.59
C ARG A 28 10.26 7.92 52.81
N LYS A 29 11.54 8.28 52.69
CA LYS A 29 12.31 8.86 53.80
C LYS A 29 11.74 10.20 54.26
N LEU A 30 11.31 11.07 53.34
CA LEU A 30 10.70 12.37 53.67
C LEU A 30 9.34 12.25 54.36
N VAL A 31 8.54 11.25 53.96
CA VAL A 31 7.27 10.94 54.62
C VAL A 31 7.52 10.31 56.00
N GLN A 32 8.49 9.39 56.11
CA GLN A 32 8.87 8.75 57.38
C GLN A 32 9.46 9.74 58.39
N SER A 33 10.20 10.76 57.93
CA SER A 33 10.71 11.84 58.77
C SER A 33 9.66 12.88 59.14
N GLY A 34 8.42 12.76 58.67
CA GLY A 34 7.33 13.70 58.94
C GLY A 34 7.52 15.07 58.29
N THR A 35 8.45 15.20 57.34
CA THR A 35 8.79 16.49 56.71
C THR A 35 7.78 16.88 55.63
N CYS A 36 7.11 15.90 55.03
CA CYS A 36 6.06 16.10 54.03
C CYS A 36 4.91 15.12 54.26
N GLU A 37 3.68 15.58 53.99
CA GLU A 37 2.52 14.70 53.94
C GLU A 37 2.65 13.66 52.82
N ARG A 38 2.06 12.48 53.05
CA ARG A 38 2.16 11.36 52.12
C ARG A 38 1.38 11.64 50.83
N PRO A 39 2.06 11.72 49.66
CA PRO A 39 1.36 12.04 48.42
C PRO A 39 0.64 10.81 47.87
N ARG A 40 -0.49 11.03 47.20
CA ARG A 40 -1.36 9.96 46.67
C ARG A 40 -0.66 9.08 45.62
N TRP A 41 0.23 9.65 44.81
CA TRP A 41 0.96 8.89 43.80
C TRP A 41 1.95 7.89 44.41
N LEU A 42 2.49 8.16 45.62
CA LEU A 42 3.40 7.22 46.29
C LEU A 42 2.66 5.92 46.66
N GLU A 43 1.40 6.02 47.07
CA GLU A 43 0.56 4.86 47.32
C GLU A 43 0.34 4.02 46.05
N TRP A 44 0.08 4.67 44.91
CA TRP A 44 -0.14 3.98 43.65
C TRP A 44 1.12 3.30 43.12
N VAL A 45 2.27 3.96 43.25
CA VAL A 45 3.56 3.40 42.82
C VAL A 45 4.05 2.30 43.75
N GLU A 46 3.65 2.30 45.03
CA GLU A 46 3.94 1.16 45.93
C GLU A 46 3.08 -0.07 45.62
N ARG A 47 1.85 0.12 45.13
CA ARG A 47 1.01 -0.97 44.62
C ARG A 47 1.54 -1.52 43.29
N ALA A 48 2.12 -0.67 42.45
CA ALA A 48 2.67 -1.02 41.14
C ALA A 48 4.07 -0.41 40.96
N PRO A 49 5.14 -1.09 41.43
CA PRO A 49 6.49 -0.55 41.38
C PRO A 49 6.97 -0.38 39.93
N PRO A 50 7.80 0.64 39.66
CA PRO A 50 8.34 0.87 38.32
C PRO A 50 9.27 -0.28 37.92
N LEU A 51 9.33 -0.57 36.62
CA LEU A 51 10.23 -1.59 36.07
C LEU A 51 11.69 -1.24 36.34
N GLU A 52 12.47 -2.24 36.77
CA GLU A 52 13.90 -2.08 36.98
C GLU A 52 14.63 -1.89 35.66
N THR A 53 15.02 -0.65 35.35
CA THR A 53 15.78 -0.31 34.15
C THR A 53 17.28 -0.61 34.26
N ARG A 54 17.73 -1.18 35.39
CA ARG A 54 19.16 -1.39 35.69
C ARG A 54 19.85 -2.31 34.69
N ASN A 55 19.10 -3.21 34.05
CA ASN A 55 19.58 -4.14 33.02
C ASN A 55 19.12 -3.73 31.60
N LEU A 56 18.29 -2.70 31.47
CA LEU A 56 17.86 -2.16 30.19
C LEU A 56 18.91 -1.17 29.71
N LEU A 57 19.81 -1.65 28.84
CA LEU A 57 20.70 -0.77 28.09
C LEU A 57 19.82 0.13 27.21
N HIS A 58 19.52 1.33 27.68
CA HIS A 58 18.84 2.39 26.93
C HIS A 58 19.79 2.97 25.87
N THR A 59 20.23 2.11 24.96
CA THR A 59 21.04 2.49 23.79
C THR A 59 20.18 2.29 22.56
N ASP A 60 19.92 3.37 21.83
CA ASP A 60 19.27 3.28 20.53
C ASP A 60 20.19 2.53 19.57
N ARG A 61 19.76 1.34 19.13
CA ARG A 61 20.43 0.60 18.06
C ARG A 61 19.94 1.15 16.73
N THR A 62 20.86 1.65 15.91
CA THR A 62 20.54 2.02 14.54
C THR A 62 20.42 0.75 13.70
N ILE A 63 19.18 0.34 13.41
CA ILE A 63 18.91 -0.80 12.52
C ILE A 63 19.04 -0.31 11.08
N ARG A 64 20.04 -0.82 10.35
CA ARG A 64 20.25 -0.49 8.95
C ARG A 64 19.47 -1.47 8.06
N ASN A 65 18.40 -0.99 7.44
CA ASN A 65 17.63 -1.75 6.46
C ASN A 65 18.28 -1.64 5.06
N PRO A 66 18.76 -2.74 4.44
CA PRO A 66 19.38 -2.70 3.11
C PRO A 66 18.39 -2.44 1.97
N TYR A 67 17.09 -2.66 2.18
CA TYR A 67 16.07 -2.50 1.13
C TYR A 67 15.88 -1.04 0.72
N ILE A 68 15.85 -0.11 1.68
CA ILE A 68 15.59 1.32 1.43
C ILE A 68 16.51 1.91 0.34
N PRO A 69 17.85 1.79 0.42
CA PRO A 69 18.72 2.33 -0.63
C PRO A 69 18.56 1.60 -1.97
N LEU A 70 18.31 0.29 -1.98
CA LEU A 70 18.11 -0.47 -3.21
C LEU A 70 16.82 -0.08 -3.93
N ILE A 71 15.75 0.14 -3.17
CA ILE A 71 14.47 0.66 -3.68
C ILE A 71 14.66 2.04 -4.29
N ALA A 72 15.38 2.94 -3.61
CA ALA A 72 15.64 4.28 -4.13
C ALA A 72 16.40 4.26 -5.48
N ASP A 73 17.41 3.38 -5.61
CA ASP A 73 18.15 3.20 -6.86
C ASP A 73 17.28 2.60 -7.98
N LEU A 74 16.43 1.62 -7.63
CA LEU A 74 15.50 1.00 -8.58
C LEU A 74 14.48 2.03 -9.10
N LEU A 75 13.83 2.77 -8.20
CA LEU A 75 12.81 3.77 -8.55
C LEU A 75 13.40 4.96 -9.32
N LYS A 76 14.70 5.24 -9.17
CA LYS A 76 15.40 6.22 -10.00
C LYS A 76 15.45 5.79 -11.47
N LYS A 77 15.64 4.49 -11.74
CA LYS A 77 15.64 3.93 -13.10
C LYS A 77 14.21 3.68 -13.62
N TYR A 78 13.32 3.22 -12.74
CA TYR A 78 11.94 2.84 -13.06
C TYR A 78 10.92 3.52 -12.14
N PRO A 79 10.62 4.81 -12.36
CA PRO A 79 9.68 5.55 -11.51
C PRO A 79 8.24 5.01 -11.55
N HIS A 80 7.85 4.40 -12.67
CA HIS A 80 6.49 3.89 -12.87
C HIS A 80 6.16 2.70 -11.95
N LEU A 81 7.17 1.90 -11.56
CA LEU A 81 6.99 0.77 -10.64
C LEU A 81 6.48 1.22 -9.28
N ARG A 82 6.66 2.50 -8.92
CA ARG A 82 6.13 3.09 -7.68
C ARG A 82 4.62 2.98 -7.57
N PHE A 83 3.92 3.06 -8.70
CA PHE A 83 2.45 3.11 -8.76
C PHE A 83 1.83 1.80 -9.25
N GLU A 84 2.62 0.75 -9.48
CA GLU A 84 2.07 -0.56 -9.78
C GLU A 84 1.30 -1.07 -8.55
N GLN A 85 0.09 -1.61 -8.74
CA GLN A 85 -0.76 -2.10 -7.64
C GLN A 85 -1.05 -1.05 -6.55
N CYS A 86 -1.10 0.24 -6.90
CA CYS A 86 -1.37 1.34 -5.97
C CYS A 86 -2.77 1.32 -5.33
N TYR A 87 -3.68 0.49 -5.85
CA TYR A 87 -5.02 0.27 -5.31
C TYR A 87 -5.05 -0.73 -4.15
N LYS A 88 -3.97 -1.48 -3.91
CA LYS A 88 -3.88 -2.35 -2.73
C LYS A 88 -3.67 -1.47 -1.49
N PRO A 89 -4.50 -1.59 -0.44
CA PRO A 89 -4.43 -0.73 0.75
C PRO A 89 -3.11 -0.88 1.54
N GLU A 90 -2.44 -2.02 1.37
CA GLU A 90 -1.12 -2.29 1.96
C GLU A 90 0.00 -1.46 1.31
N ASN A 91 -0.17 -1.07 0.05
CA ASN A 91 0.80 -0.27 -0.69
C ASN A 91 0.52 1.21 -0.45
N GLN A 92 1.26 1.82 0.46
CA GLN A 92 1.11 3.24 0.79
C GLN A 92 2.26 4.03 0.17
N TRP A 93 1.94 4.97 -0.70
CA TRP A 93 2.90 5.87 -1.33
C TRP A 93 2.74 7.27 -0.72
N GLN A 94 3.22 7.47 0.51
CA GLN A 94 3.09 8.78 1.15
C GLN A 94 4.11 9.75 0.61
N LYS A 95 3.70 10.98 0.25
CA LYS A 95 4.64 12.08 -0.06
C LYS A 95 5.28 12.59 1.24
N GLY A 96 6.21 11.81 1.79
CA GLY A 96 7.04 12.19 2.92
C GLY A 96 8.17 13.14 2.51
N LEU A 97 8.31 14.26 3.21
CA LEU A 97 9.48 15.13 3.12
C LEU A 97 10.58 14.55 4.02
N PHE A 98 11.34 13.57 3.52
CA PHE A 98 12.54 13.13 4.23
C PHE A 98 13.64 14.18 4.07
N LYS A 99 13.63 15.19 4.95
CA LYS A 99 14.63 16.27 5.01
C LYS A 99 15.94 15.73 5.61
N GLN A 100 16.70 14.94 4.86
CA GLN A 100 18.10 14.71 5.22
C GLN A 100 18.90 16.00 4.95
N ARG A 101 19.63 16.45 5.98
CA ARG A 101 20.50 17.64 5.97
C ARG A 101 21.24 17.76 4.62
N LYS A 102 20.93 18.83 3.87
CA LYS A 102 21.56 19.31 2.61
C LYS A 102 21.17 18.67 1.26
N LYS A 103 20.28 17.68 1.17
CA LYS A 103 19.75 17.24 -0.14
C LYS A 103 18.29 16.81 0.00
N ALA A 104 17.37 17.64 -0.48
CA ALA A 104 15.96 17.30 -0.56
C ALA A 104 15.77 16.25 -1.66
N ILE A 105 15.92 14.98 -1.30
CA ILE A 105 15.47 13.87 -2.14
C ILE A 105 14.03 13.62 -1.70
N VAL A 106 13.07 13.92 -2.57
CA VAL A 106 11.65 13.61 -2.36
C VAL A 106 11.48 12.11 -2.54
N THR A 107 11.90 11.33 -1.56
CA THR A 107 11.54 9.91 -1.43
C THR A 107 10.53 9.83 -0.30
N GLY A 108 9.30 9.51 -0.68
CA GLY A 108 8.23 9.26 0.26
C GLY A 108 8.57 8.12 1.23
N LEU A 109 7.89 8.04 2.37
CA LEU A 109 7.82 6.77 3.10
C LEU A 109 6.91 5.86 2.29
N ASP A 110 7.47 5.29 1.22
CA ASP A 110 6.79 4.31 0.40
C ASP A 110 6.83 2.97 1.15
N ASN A 111 5.65 2.48 1.51
CA ASN A 111 5.46 1.16 2.06
C ASN A 111 4.89 0.24 0.98
N TYR A 112 5.54 -0.89 0.77
CA TYR A 112 5.17 -1.86 -0.25
C TYR A 112 4.88 -3.21 0.42
N SER A 113 3.80 -3.85 -0.02
CA SER A 113 3.49 -5.23 0.32
C SER A 113 4.57 -6.17 -0.21
N VAL A 114 4.64 -7.37 0.38
CA VAL A 114 5.64 -8.40 0.04
C VAL A 114 5.54 -8.79 -1.44
N ASP A 115 4.31 -8.82 -1.97
CA ASP A 115 4.03 -9.19 -3.36
C ASP A 115 4.25 -8.06 -4.37
N HIS A 116 4.60 -6.87 -3.90
CA HIS A 116 4.80 -5.73 -4.77
C HIS A 116 6.02 -5.96 -5.70
N PRO A 117 5.94 -5.62 -7.00
CA PRO A 117 7.02 -5.85 -7.97
C PRO A 117 8.38 -5.26 -7.52
N VAL A 118 8.37 -4.08 -6.90
CA VAL A 118 9.56 -3.44 -6.30
C VAL A 118 10.19 -4.32 -5.21
N MET A 119 9.36 -4.87 -4.30
CA MET A 119 9.86 -5.71 -3.20
C MET A 119 10.40 -7.04 -3.72
N GLN A 120 9.73 -7.65 -4.69
CA GLN A 120 10.21 -8.87 -5.34
C GLN A 120 11.53 -8.63 -6.11
N PHE A 121 11.67 -7.48 -6.77
CA PHE A 121 12.91 -7.13 -7.45
C PHE A 121 14.08 -7.02 -6.46
N VAL A 122 13.90 -6.21 -5.42
CA VAL A 122 14.94 -5.95 -4.43
C VAL A 122 15.26 -7.19 -3.60
N SER A 123 14.28 -8.04 -3.28
CA SER A 123 14.52 -9.30 -2.58
C SER A 123 15.37 -10.26 -3.42
N ASN A 124 15.10 -10.37 -4.72
CA ASN A 124 15.93 -11.15 -5.64
C ASN A 124 17.34 -10.56 -5.76
N GLN A 125 17.47 -9.23 -5.80
CA GLN A 125 18.77 -8.57 -5.91
C GLN A 125 19.60 -8.83 -4.67
N LEU A 126 18.98 -8.69 -3.49
CA LEU A 126 19.61 -8.98 -2.22
C LEU A 126 20.00 -10.46 -2.11
N ALA A 127 19.15 -11.39 -2.60
CA ALA A 127 19.48 -12.81 -2.63
C ALA A 127 20.71 -13.12 -3.49
N LEU A 128 20.90 -12.43 -4.62
CA LEU A 128 22.10 -12.55 -5.45
C LEU A 128 23.32 -11.92 -4.79
N MET A 129 23.17 -10.76 -4.15
CA MET A 129 24.25 -10.12 -3.38
C MET A 129 24.70 -10.99 -2.21
N ASN A 130 23.77 -11.64 -1.52
CA ASN A 130 24.07 -12.58 -0.44
C ASN A 130 24.83 -13.83 -0.93
N ARG A 131 24.76 -14.15 -2.23
CA ARG A 131 25.57 -15.20 -2.87
C ARG A 131 26.97 -14.71 -3.30
N GLY A 132 27.33 -13.47 -3.00
CA GLY A 132 28.64 -12.89 -3.31
C GLY A 132 28.70 -12.11 -4.63
N MET A 133 27.57 -11.88 -5.31
CA MET A 133 27.54 -11.09 -6.53
C MET A 133 27.69 -9.59 -6.25
N SER A 134 28.35 -8.86 -7.14
CA SER A 134 28.45 -7.40 -7.05
C SER A 134 27.05 -6.76 -7.17
N LYS A 135 26.87 -5.57 -6.60
CA LYS A 135 25.57 -4.87 -6.64
C LYS A 135 25.10 -4.61 -8.08
N SER A 136 26.01 -4.25 -8.99
CA SER A 136 25.71 -3.98 -10.39
C SER A 136 25.31 -5.24 -11.16
N ASP A 137 26.06 -6.32 -10.97
CA ASP A 137 25.79 -7.58 -11.68
C ASP A 137 24.51 -8.24 -11.15
N ALA A 138 24.28 -8.14 -9.83
CA ALA A 138 23.05 -8.57 -9.20
C ALA A 138 21.86 -7.82 -9.78
N PHE A 139 21.97 -6.49 -9.93
CA PHE A 139 20.93 -5.66 -10.52
C PHE A 139 20.62 -6.06 -11.97
N LEU A 140 21.65 -6.22 -12.81
CA LEU A 140 21.49 -6.61 -14.21
C LEU A 140 20.82 -7.98 -14.34
N LYS A 141 21.24 -8.96 -13.54
CA LYS A 141 20.65 -10.30 -13.55
C LYS A 141 19.21 -10.30 -13.05
N THR A 142 18.91 -9.53 -12.01
CA THR A 142 17.51 -9.36 -11.56
C THR A 142 16.65 -8.66 -12.59
N GLU A 143 17.19 -7.71 -13.32
CA GLU A 143 16.49 -7.01 -14.40
C GLU A 143 16.11 -7.96 -15.52
N GLN A 144 17.03 -8.82 -15.96
CA GLN A 144 16.74 -9.87 -16.94
C GLN A 144 15.63 -10.82 -16.46
N MET A 145 15.71 -11.27 -15.20
CA MET A 145 14.69 -12.13 -14.61
C MET A 145 13.34 -11.43 -14.49
N PHE A 146 13.33 -10.14 -14.15
CA PHE A 146 12.14 -9.32 -14.04
C PHE A 146 11.44 -9.17 -15.40
N TYR A 147 12.18 -8.81 -16.45
CA TYR A 147 11.64 -8.72 -17.81
C TYR A 147 11.13 -10.06 -18.31
N LYS A 148 11.86 -11.15 -18.08
CA LYS A 148 11.43 -12.49 -18.48
C LYS A 148 10.10 -12.87 -17.83
N ARG A 149 9.97 -12.68 -16.51
CA ARG A 149 8.72 -12.93 -15.78
C ARG A 149 7.58 -12.06 -16.29
N ARG A 150 7.85 -10.78 -16.57
CA ARG A 150 6.83 -9.86 -17.09
C ARG A 150 6.34 -10.29 -18.47
N MET A 151 7.23 -10.69 -19.36
CA MET A 151 6.89 -11.24 -20.68
C MET A 151 6.06 -12.52 -20.56
N GLU A 152 6.42 -13.43 -19.65
CA GLU A 152 5.68 -14.67 -19.41
C GLU A 152 4.28 -14.39 -18.85
N MET A 153 4.15 -13.47 -17.90
CA MET A 153 2.85 -13.06 -17.35
C MET A 153 1.98 -12.41 -18.42
N GLU A 154 2.51 -11.47 -19.19
CA GLU A 154 1.77 -10.83 -20.28
C GLU A 154 1.34 -11.83 -21.36
N ALA A 155 2.21 -12.77 -21.73
CA ALA A 155 1.89 -13.83 -22.68
C ALA A 155 0.77 -14.73 -22.14
N LYS A 156 0.85 -15.13 -20.86
CA LYS A 156 -0.17 -15.94 -20.21
C LYS A 156 -1.53 -15.23 -20.17
N ILE A 157 -1.55 -13.96 -19.75
CA ILE A 157 -2.79 -13.15 -19.72
C ILE A 157 -3.39 -13.03 -21.12
N LYS A 158 -2.58 -12.83 -22.16
CA LYS A 158 -3.06 -12.77 -23.56
C LYS A 158 -3.70 -14.09 -24.01
N VAL A 159 -3.08 -15.22 -23.66
CA VAL A 159 -3.63 -16.55 -23.94
C VAL A 159 -4.93 -16.77 -23.17
N ASP A 160 -4.96 -16.45 -21.87
CA ASP A 160 -6.13 -16.59 -21.02
C ASP A 160 -7.30 -15.73 -21.53
N MET A 161 -7.03 -14.50 -21.98
CA MET A 161 -8.00 -13.62 -22.65
C MET A 161 -8.49 -14.21 -23.98
N ALA A 162 -7.58 -14.73 -24.81
CA ALA A 162 -7.94 -15.30 -26.12
C ALA A 162 -8.78 -16.58 -25.99
N LEU A 163 -8.51 -17.40 -24.97
CA LEU A 163 -9.25 -18.62 -24.69
C LEU A 163 -10.57 -18.34 -23.96
N GLY A 164 -10.80 -17.12 -23.45
CA GLY A 164 -11.99 -16.77 -22.68
C GLY A 164 -12.14 -17.58 -21.39
N VAL A 165 -11.05 -18.15 -20.87
CA VAL A 165 -11.06 -19.05 -19.70
C VAL A 165 -11.37 -18.28 -18.42
N VAL A 166 -11.06 -16.99 -18.39
CA VAL A 166 -11.31 -16.11 -17.25
C VAL A 166 -12.16 -14.93 -17.74
N GLU A 167 -13.42 -14.87 -17.32
CA GLU A 167 -14.35 -13.79 -17.68
C GLU A 167 -13.85 -12.41 -17.22
N ASP A 168 -13.07 -12.38 -16.14
CA ASP A 168 -12.46 -11.19 -15.55
C ASP A 168 -10.98 -11.00 -15.91
N ALA A 169 -10.50 -11.57 -17.02
CA ALA A 169 -9.10 -11.40 -17.44
C ALA A 169 -8.79 -9.94 -17.77
N GLU A 170 -8.10 -9.26 -16.85
CA GLU A 170 -7.64 -7.88 -17.06
C GLU A 170 -6.15 -7.84 -17.46
N PRO A 171 -5.74 -6.93 -18.37
CA PRO A 171 -4.33 -6.70 -18.63
C PRO A 171 -3.64 -6.18 -17.36
N MET A 172 -2.59 -6.87 -16.87
CA MET A 172 -1.86 -6.49 -15.64
C MET A 172 -1.20 -5.11 -15.71
N HIS A 173 -0.83 -4.66 -16.91
CA HIS A 173 -0.02 -3.46 -17.13
C HIS A 173 -0.72 -2.51 -18.08
N THR A 174 -1.83 -1.95 -17.64
CA THR A 174 -2.56 -0.95 -18.39
C THR A 174 -1.93 0.43 -18.17
N THR A 175 -1.42 1.02 -19.25
CA THR A 175 -1.18 2.46 -19.29
C THR A 175 -2.50 3.18 -18.96
N GLY A 176 -2.45 4.43 -18.48
CA GLY A 176 -3.67 5.22 -18.23
C GLY A 176 -4.66 5.23 -19.42
N TYR A 177 -4.12 5.12 -20.63
CA TYR A 177 -4.87 5.03 -21.88
C TYR A 177 -5.69 3.74 -22.02
N ALA A 178 -5.17 2.60 -21.55
CA ALA A 178 -5.90 1.34 -21.59
C ALA A 178 -7.10 1.33 -20.62
N TYR A 179 -7.01 2.05 -19.49
CA TYR A 179 -8.17 2.27 -18.61
C TYR A 179 -9.26 3.11 -19.27
N LEU A 180 -8.87 4.18 -19.97
CA LEU A 180 -9.80 5.01 -20.74
C LEU A 180 -10.53 4.16 -21.78
N HIS A 181 -9.80 3.34 -22.55
CA HIS A 181 -10.40 2.45 -23.54
C HIS A 181 -11.30 1.39 -22.93
N ARG A 182 -10.94 0.84 -21.77
CA ARG A 182 -11.82 -0.07 -21.04
C ARG A 182 -13.15 0.60 -20.66
N LYS A 183 -13.09 1.85 -20.17
CA LYS A 183 -14.30 2.62 -19.84
C LYS A 183 -15.15 2.91 -21.07
N ILE A 184 -14.53 3.34 -22.17
CA ILE A 184 -15.21 3.54 -23.46
C ILE A 184 -15.87 2.23 -23.94
N ALA A 185 -15.20 1.09 -23.81
CA ALA A 185 -15.76 -0.20 -24.19
C ALA A 185 -16.95 -0.60 -23.32
N GLN A 186 -16.90 -0.35 -22.00
CA GLN A 186 -18.02 -0.58 -21.08
C GLN A 186 -19.24 0.28 -21.45
N GLU A 187 -19.03 1.57 -21.67
CA GLU A 187 -20.10 2.51 -22.07
C GLU A 187 -20.73 2.12 -23.41
N ARG A 188 -19.90 1.76 -24.40
CA ARG A 188 -20.37 1.27 -25.70
C ARG A 188 -21.12 -0.06 -25.58
N GLY A 189 -20.66 -0.96 -24.71
CA GLY A 189 -21.34 -2.22 -24.41
C GLY A 189 -22.75 -2.00 -23.87
N LEU A 190 -22.88 -1.12 -22.86
CA LEU A 190 -24.19 -0.73 -22.31
C LEU A 190 -25.10 -0.13 -23.38
N PHE A 191 -24.57 0.79 -24.20
CA PHE A 191 -25.32 1.37 -25.31
C PHE A 191 -25.84 0.31 -26.30
N LEU A 192 -24.99 -0.64 -26.71
CA LEU A 192 -25.40 -1.71 -27.62
C LEU A 192 -26.45 -2.65 -27.00
N THR A 193 -26.34 -2.94 -25.70
CA THR A 193 -27.37 -3.73 -25.00
C THR A 193 -28.71 -3.00 -24.94
N HIS A 194 -28.69 -1.68 -24.74
CA HIS A 194 -29.89 -0.86 -24.78
C HIS A 194 -30.54 -0.88 -26.17
N VAL A 195 -29.75 -0.63 -27.23
CA VAL A 195 -30.22 -0.71 -28.62
C VAL A 195 -30.80 -2.08 -28.94
N ARG A 196 -30.15 -3.16 -28.53
CA ARG A 196 -30.65 -4.53 -28.71
C ARG A 196 -32.02 -4.74 -28.06
N ASN A 197 -32.20 -4.22 -26.84
CA ASN A 197 -33.46 -4.38 -26.10
C ASN A 197 -34.59 -3.57 -26.75
N GLU A 198 -34.33 -2.34 -27.19
CA GLU A 198 -35.30 -1.53 -27.94
C GLU A 198 -35.70 -2.20 -29.26
N LEU A 199 -34.73 -2.72 -30.04
CA LEU A 199 -35.03 -3.45 -31.27
C LEU A 199 -35.86 -4.71 -31.02
N ARG A 200 -35.61 -5.43 -29.92
CA ARG A 200 -36.46 -6.56 -29.50
C ARG A 200 -37.88 -6.10 -29.19
N ARG A 201 -38.05 -5.02 -28.44
CA ARG A 201 -39.37 -4.45 -28.11
C ARG A 201 -40.12 -4.06 -29.37
N MET A 202 -39.49 -3.33 -30.29
CA MET A 202 -40.09 -2.94 -31.57
C MET A 202 -40.50 -4.16 -32.42
N LYS A 203 -39.68 -5.23 -32.42
CA LYS A 203 -40.01 -6.47 -33.12
C LYS A 203 -41.24 -7.15 -32.51
N GLU A 204 -41.33 -7.21 -31.18
CA GLU A 204 -42.49 -7.77 -30.48
C GLU A 204 -43.76 -6.95 -30.74
N GLU A 205 -43.68 -5.61 -30.71
CA GLU A 205 -44.78 -4.71 -31.04
C GLU A 205 -45.24 -4.89 -32.50
N ALA A 206 -44.31 -4.97 -33.45
CA ALA A 206 -44.62 -5.21 -34.85
C ALA A 206 -45.25 -6.59 -35.08
N ALA A 207 -44.79 -7.63 -34.38
CA ALA A 207 -45.37 -8.97 -34.44
C ALA A 207 -46.81 -8.97 -33.91
N LYS A 208 -47.07 -8.30 -32.77
CA LYS A 208 -48.42 -8.13 -32.22
C LYS A 208 -49.35 -7.37 -33.18
N ARG A 209 -48.87 -6.30 -33.81
CA ARG A 209 -49.64 -5.54 -34.80
C ARG A 209 -49.99 -6.38 -36.04
N LYS A 210 -49.06 -7.21 -36.52
CA LYS A 210 -49.32 -8.14 -37.63
C LYS A 210 -50.35 -9.21 -37.24
N ALA A 211 -50.20 -9.81 -36.06
CA ALA A 211 -51.16 -10.79 -35.55
C ALA A 211 -52.58 -10.19 -35.41
N ALA A 212 -52.69 -8.98 -34.85
CA ALA A 212 -53.96 -8.28 -34.72
C ALA A 212 -54.59 -7.92 -36.09
N ALA A 213 -53.77 -7.57 -37.10
CA ALA A 213 -54.26 -7.32 -38.46
C ALA A 213 -54.74 -8.60 -39.16
N GLU A 214 -54.06 -9.73 -38.94
CA GLU A 214 -54.48 -11.04 -39.46
C GLU A 214 -55.76 -11.55 -38.79
N GLU A 215 -55.94 -11.31 -37.48
CA GLU A 215 -57.18 -11.62 -36.77
C GLU A 215 -58.35 -10.76 -37.25
N ALA A 216 -58.15 -9.44 -37.43
CA ALA A 216 -59.17 -8.55 -37.96
C ALA A 216 -59.61 -8.93 -39.39
N TYR A 217 -58.69 -9.40 -40.24
CA TYR A 217 -59.02 -9.88 -41.59
C TYR A 217 -59.81 -11.20 -41.58
N LYS A 218 -59.52 -12.09 -40.62
CA LYS A 218 -60.30 -13.32 -40.42
C LYS A 218 -61.70 -13.06 -39.86
N GLU A 219 -61.87 -12.01 -39.07
CA GLU A 219 -63.19 -11.59 -38.57
C GLU A 219 -64.03 -10.91 -39.68
N SER A 220 -63.43 -10.06 -40.51
CA SER A 220 -64.15 -9.41 -41.62
C SER A 220 -64.59 -10.39 -42.71
N SER A 221 -63.78 -11.41 -43.00
CA SER A 221 -64.14 -12.47 -43.98
C SER A 221 -65.24 -13.40 -43.47
N LYS A 222 -65.36 -13.62 -42.15
CA LYS A 222 -66.48 -14.38 -41.55
C LYS A 222 -67.81 -13.61 -41.55
N SER A 223 -67.78 -12.28 -41.54
CA SER A 223 -68.98 -11.44 -41.61
C SER A 223 -69.52 -11.23 -43.03
N GLU A 224 -68.74 -11.54 -44.07
CA GLU A 224 -69.18 -11.48 -45.48
C GLU A 224 -69.79 -12.80 -45.98
N GLU A 225 -69.63 -13.91 -45.23
CA GLU A 225 -70.19 -15.25 -45.57
C GLU A 225 -71.46 -15.61 -44.77
N ALA A 226 -72.00 -14.71 -43.94
CA ALA A 226 -73.25 -14.87 -43.19
C ALA A 226 -74.35 -13.92 -43.71
#